data_AF-A0AAU8NAL9-F1
#
_entry.id   AF-A0AAU8NAL9-F1
#
_cell.length_a   1.000
_cell.length_b   1.000
_cell.length_c   1.000
_cell.angle_alpha   90.00
_cell.angle_beta   90.00
_cell.angle_gamma   90.00
#
_symmetry.space_group_name_H-M   'P 1'
#
loop_
_entity.id
_entity.type
_entity.pdbx_description
1 polymer ?
#
loop_
_entity_poly.entity_id
_entity_poly.type
_entity_poly.pdbx_seq_one_letter_code
_entity_poly.pdbx_strand_id
1 'polypeptide(L)'
;MIPATLEQLEQVRKECRTMVRKRATASAGSTLVPLPGTDVLADVGMLMQLLPAINNKFGLSQKQLDGMDPETKSMIYGFVMSIGSKIIGRMVTKELVVQVLKRVGVRVAAKSVAKFVPFAGQGLAAALSFTAMRYVGSKHIDDCYEVVKRMIEQRDGLPGEPAQAVLENADFKLDSMDQLKEKSQDKMELEDESAGKTEDKSEDKSEDTML
;
A
#
# COMPACT_ATOMS: atom_id res chain seq x y z
N MET A 1 -17.35 8.85 -15.93
CA MET A 1 -18.40 9.68 -15.30
C MET A 1 -18.12 9.71 -13.81
N ILE A 2 -18.29 10.85 -13.14
CA ILE A 2 -18.14 10.93 -11.68
C ILE A 2 -19.32 10.18 -11.03
N PRO A 3 -19.10 9.33 -10.01
CA PRO A 3 -20.17 8.67 -9.26
C PRO A 3 -21.20 9.69 -8.73
N ALA A 4 -22.49 9.41 -8.92
CA ALA A 4 -23.56 10.33 -8.55
C ALA A 4 -24.13 10.07 -7.15
N THR A 5 -23.93 8.88 -6.57
CA THR A 5 -24.44 8.50 -5.24
C THR A 5 -23.34 7.90 -4.38
N LEU A 6 -23.52 7.92 -3.06
CA LEU A 6 -22.57 7.29 -2.12
C LEU A 6 -22.44 5.78 -2.37
N GLU A 7 -23.52 5.10 -2.76
CA GLU A 7 -23.49 3.68 -3.12
C GLU A 7 -22.62 3.41 -4.35
N GLN A 8 -22.78 4.21 -5.41
CA GLN A 8 -21.93 4.12 -6.60
C GLN A 8 -20.47 4.42 -6.26
N LEU A 9 -20.24 5.40 -5.39
CA LEU A 9 -18.90 5.77 -4.93
C LEU A 9 -18.22 4.62 -4.18
N GLU A 10 -18.92 3.95 -3.27
CA GLU A 10 -18.42 2.76 -2.57
C GLU A 10 -18.13 1.60 -3.52
N GLN A 11 -18.98 1.40 -4.53
CA GLN A 11 -18.74 0.38 -5.55
C GLN A 11 -17.45 0.67 -6.33
N VAL A 12 -17.23 1.92 -6.76
CA VAL A 12 -15.99 2.35 -7.40
C VAL A 12 -14.77 2.15 -6.49
N ARG A 13 -14.91 2.44 -5.20
CA ARG A 13 -13.85 2.20 -4.20
C ARG A 13 -13.46 0.72 -4.12
N LYS A 14 -14.44 -0.18 -4.08
CA LYS A 14 -14.22 -1.64 -4.05
C LYS A 14 -13.53 -2.14 -5.31
N GLU A 15 -13.96 -1.66 -6.48
CA GLU A 15 -13.34 -2.00 -7.76
C GLU A 15 -11.88 -1.56 -7.82
N CYS A 16 -11.60 -0.32 -7.39
CA CYS A 16 -10.23 0.20 -7.37
C CYS A 16 -9.35 -0.57 -6.38
N ARG A 17 -9.85 -0.94 -5.19
CA ARG A 17 -9.10 -1.76 -4.22
C ARG A 17 -8.74 -3.13 -4.79
N THR A 18 -9.66 -3.74 -5.53
CA THR A 18 -9.41 -5.01 -6.22
C THR A 18 -8.32 -4.85 -7.29
N MET A 19 -8.40 -3.77 -8.06
CA MET A 19 -7.41 -3.43 -9.09
C MET A 19 -6.02 -3.18 -8.50
N VAL A 20 -5.92 -2.46 -7.38
CA VAL A 20 -4.67 -2.25 -6.62
C VAL A 20 -4.10 -3.58 -6.15
N ARG A 21 -4.94 -4.45 -5.56
CA ARG A 21 -4.48 -5.77 -5.08
C ARG A 21 -3.89 -6.62 -6.21
N LYS A 22 -4.55 -6.66 -7.37
CA LYS A 22 -4.05 -7.40 -8.55
C LYS A 22 -2.69 -6.88 -9.01
N ARG A 23 -2.53 -5.54 -9.12
CA ARG A 23 -1.25 -4.94 -9.52
C ARG A 23 -0.17 -5.10 -8.46
N ALA A 24 -0.49 -5.01 -7.18
CA ALA A 24 0.45 -5.26 -6.09
C ALA A 24 0.97 -6.70 -6.12
N THR A 25 0.13 -7.69 -6.40
CA THR A 25 0.57 -9.07 -6.58
C THR A 25 1.46 -9.23 -7.82
N ALA A 26 1.14 -8.56 -8.93
CA ALA A 26 2.01 -8.57 -10.12
C ALA A 26 3.37 -7.89 -9.87
N SER A 27 3.37 -6.77 -9.14
CA SER A 27 4.55 -6.03 -8.68
C SER A 27 5.48 -6.92 -7.86
N ALA A 28 4.92 -7.63 -6.87
CA ALA A 28 5.65 -8.61 -6.07
C ALA A 28 6.18 -9.80 -6.89
N GLY A 29 5.53 -10.18 -7.99
CA GLY A 29 6.04 -11.19 -8.91
C GLY A 29 7.17 -10.69 -9.81
N SER A 30 7.26 -9.37 -10.04
CA SER A 30 8.30 -8.78 -10.89
C SER A 30 9.71 -8.88 -10.30
N THR A 31 9.80 -9.03 -8.98
CA THR A 31 11.07 -9.22 -8.24
C THR A 31 11.67 -10.62 -8.44
N LEU A 32 10.97 -11.52 -9.14
CA LEU A 32 11.47 -12.86 -9.49
C LEU A 32 12.37 -12.84 -10.74
N VAL A 33 12.45 -11.71 -11.46
CA VAL A 33 13.37 -11.54 -12.58
C VAL A 33 14.78 -11.30 -12.00
N PRO A 34 15.80 -12.13 -12.31
CA PRO A 34 17.14 -12.04 -11.73
C PRO A 34 17.98 -10.91 -12.37
N LEU A 35 17.41 -9.71 -12.50
CA LEU A 35 18.07 -8.54 -13.05
C LEU A 35 18.02 -7.37 -12.05
N PRO A 36 19.17 -6.81 -11.66
CA PRO A 36 19.19 -5.71 -10.71
C PRO A 36 18.51 -4.47 -11.28
N GLY A 37 17.54 -3.92 -10.55
CA GLY A 37 16.90 -2.63 -10.85
C GLY A 37 15.75 -2.69 -11.87
N THR A 38 15.47 -3.83 -12.49
CA THR A 38 14.32 -3.98 -13.40
C THR A 38 13.00 -4.05 -12.66
N ASP A 39 13.00 -4.62 -11.46
CA ASP A 39 11.87 -4.69 -10.55
C ASP A 39 11.35 -3.29 -10.20
N VAL A 40 12.25 -2.36 -9.85
CA VAL A 40 11.87 -0.96 -9.55
C VAL A 40 11.27 -0.26 -10.76
N LEU A 41 11.81 -0.50 -11.96
CA LEU A 41 11.27 0.09 -13.18
C LEU A 41 9.87 -0.45 -13.51
N ALA A 42 9.66 -1.76 -13.32
CA ALA A 42 8.36 -2.40 -13.49
C ALA A 42 7.34 -1.82 -12.50
N ASP A 43 7.71 -1.66 -11.23
CA ASP A 43 6.86 -1.08 -10.19
C ASP A 43 6.46 0.37 -10.50
N VAL A 44 7.41 1.18 -11.00
CA VAL A 44 7.13 2.55 -11.47
C VAL A 44 6.16 2.53 -12.65
N GLY A 45 6.39 1.67 -13.65
CA GLY A 45 5.50 1.53 -14.80
C GLY A 45 4.08 1.10 -14.41
N MET A 46 3.96 0.17 -13.46
CA MET A 46 2.67 -0.27 -12.93
C MET A 46 1.93 0.86 -12.20
N LEU A 47 2.63 1.69 -11.43
CA LEU A 47 2.04 2.87 -10.78
C LEU A 47 1.60 3.94 -11.79
N MET A 48 2.41 4.17 -12.83
CA MET A 48 2.05 5.09 -13.92
C MET A 48 0.78 4.65 -14.66
N GLN A 49 0.43 3.37 -14.65
CA GLN A 49 -0.84 2.89 -15.20
C GLN A 49 -1.96 2.85 -14.16
N LEU A 50 -1.64 2.47 -12.92
CA LEU A 50 -2.60 2.30 -11.83
C LEU A 50 -3.23 3.63 -11.41
N LEU A 51 -2.42 4.67 -11.18
CA LEU A 51 -2.92 5.96 -10.67
C LEU A 51 -3.86 6.65 -11.67
N PRO A 52 -3.55 6.72 -12.98
CA PRO A 52 -4.52 7.19 -13.97
C PRO A 52 -5.76 6.31 -14.05
N ALA A 53 -5.62 4.98 -13.96
CA ALA A 53 -6.78 4.09 -13.99
C ALA A 53 -7.74 4.36 -12.82
N ILE A 54 -7.20 4.63 -11.62
CA ILE A 54 -7.98 5.08 -10.46
C ILE A 54 -8.66 6.42 -10.77
N ASN A 55 -7.92 7.43 -11.24
CA ASN A 55 -8.50 8.74 -11.59
C ASN A 55 -9.67 8.59 -12.58
N ASN A 56 -9.50 7.77 -13.62
CA ASN A 56 -10.55 7.52 -14.62
C ASN A 56 -11.82 6.90 -14.02
N LYS A 57 -11.66 5.96 -13.08
CA LYS A 57 -12.77 5.30 -12.37
C LYS A 57 -13.57 6.27 -11.50
N PHE A 58 -12.91 7.23 -10.85
CA PHE A 58 -13.57 8.27 -10.07
C PHE A 58 -14.06 9.46 -10.90
N GLY A 59 -13.71 9.52 -12.19
CA GLY A 59 -14.03 10.68 -13.04
C GLY A 59 -13.13 11.90 -12.82
N LEU A 60 -12.01 11.72 -12.15
CA LEU A 60 -11.06 12.78 -11.76
C LEU A 60 -9.77 12.77 -12.60
N SER A 61 -9.79 12.13 -13.77
CA SER A 61 -8.64 12.22 -14.69
C SER A 61 -8.53 13.62 -15.29
N GLN A 62 -7.31 14.05 -15.61
CA GLN A 62 -7.07 15.34 -16.24
C GLN A 62 -7.98 15.57 -17.45
N LYS A 63 -8.10 14.58 -18.34
CA LYS A 63 -8.97 14.67 -19.54
C LYS A 63 -10.44 14.87 -19.19
N GLN A 64 -10.92 14.27 -18.10
CA GLN A 64 -12.30 14.42 -17.64
C GLN A 64 -12.53 15.80 -17.01
N LEU A 65 -11.57 16.29 -16.23
CA LEU A 65 -11.65 17.61 -15.62
C LEU A 65 -11.47 18.75 -16.64
N ASP A 66 -10.67 18.54 -17.68
CA ASP A 66 -10.47 19.53 -18.75
C ASP A 66 -11.70 19.72 -19.63
N GLY A 67 -12.56 18.70 -19.72
CA GLY A 67 -13.85 18.77 -20.41
C GLY A 67 -15.00 19.34 -19.57
N MET A 68 -14.77 19.71 -18.31
CA MET A 68 -15.80 20.29 -17.43
C MET A 68 -15.88 21.80 -17.54
N ASP A 69 -17.02 22.36 -17.12
CA ASP A 69 -17.18 23.80 -16.96
C ASP A 69 -16.18 24.37 -15.94
N PRO A 70 -15.75 25.65 -16.10
CA PRO A 70 -14.73 26.24 -15.24
C PRO A 70 -15.10 26.29 -13.75
N GLU A 71 -16.40 26.40 -13.42
CA GLU A 71 -16.89 26.52 -12.05
C GLU A 71 -16.76 25.19 -11.30
N THR A 72 -17.32 24.12 -11.87
CA THR A 72 -17.18 22.75 -11.36
C THR A 72 -15.71 22.34 -11.27
N LYS A 73 -14.91 22.67 -12.29
CA LYS A 73 -13.47 22.39 -12.29
C LYS A 73 -12.77 23.08 -11.11
N SER A 74 -13.06 24.36 -10.86
CA SER A 74 -12.46 25.12 -9.76
C SER A 74 -12.87 24.58 -8.39
N MET A 75 -14.14 24.18 -8.24
CA MET A 75 -14.65 23.55 -7.03
C MET A 75 -13.92 22.22 -6.73
N ILE A 76 -13.78 21.35 -7.73
CA ILE A 76 -13.05 20.08 -7.60
C ILE A 76 -11.60 20.34 -7.18
N TYR A 77 -10.91 21.28 -7.82
CA TYR A 77 -9.54 21.63 -7.44
C TYR A 77 -9.44 22.19 -6.02
N GLY A 78 -10.45 22.91 -5.55
CA GLY A 78 -10.57 23.34 -4.15
C GLY A 78 -10.57 22.16 -3.17
N PHE A 79 -11.38 21.13 -3.43
CA PHE A 79 -11.38 19.91 -2.61
C PHE A 79 -10.06 19.15 -2.68
N VAL A 80 -9.49 18.99 -3.88
CA VAL A 80 -8.19 18.35 -4.08
C VAL A 80 -7.10 19.04 -3.26
N MET A 81 -7.10 20.39 -3.25
CA MET A 81 -6.14 21.17 -2.48
C MET A 81 -6.35 21.02 -0.96
N SER A 82 -7.60 21.00 -0.50
CA SER A 82 -7.95 20.77 0.92
C SER A 82 -7.48 19.41 1.43
N ILE A 83 -7.59 18.36 0.59
CA ILE A 83 -7.12 17.00 0.92
C ILE A 83 -5.59 16.91 0.81
N GLY A 84 -4.97 17.78 0.00
CA GLY A 84 -3.53 17.82 -0.23
C GLY A 84 -3.01 16.78 -1.22
N SER A 85 -3.90 16.23 -2.07
CA SER A 85 -3.51 15.22 -3.05
C SER A 85 -2.82 15.86 -4.25
N LYS A 86 -1.62 15.38 -4.59
CA LYS A 86 -0.82 15.91 -5.71
C LYS A 86 -1.07 15.19 -7.03
N ILE A 87 -1.82 14.09 -7.00
CA ILE A 87 -1.98 13.14 -8.11
C ILE A 87 -3.33 13.32 -8.82
N ILE A 88 -4.35 13.79 -8.10
CA ILE A 88 -5.69 14.02 -8.65
C ILE A 88 -5.66 15.17 -9.66
N GLY A 89 -6.33 14.98 -10.80
CA GLY A 89 -6.46 16.01 -11.84
C GLY A 89 -5.18 16.38 -12.59
N ARG A 90 -4.04 15.75 -12.27
CA ARG A 90 -2.76 15.97 -12.97
C ARG A 90 -2.38 14.80 -13.86
N MET A 91 -1.48 15.08 -14.80
CA MET A 91 -0.82 14.03 -15.58
C MET A 91 0.12 13.24 -14.67
N VAL A 92 -0.07 11.92 -14.61
CA VAL A 92 0.81 11.03 -13.83
C VAL A 92 2.06 10.75 -14.64
N THR A 93 3.18 11.39 -14.29
CA THR A 93 4.48 11.19 -14.94
C THR A 93 5.39 10.28 -14.12
N LYS A 94 6.47 9.80 -14.75
CA LYS A 94 7.48 8.97 -14.11
C LYS A 94 8.11 9.68 -12.91
N GLU A 95 8.42 10.96 -13.05
CA GLU A 95 9.08 11.77 -12.03
C GLU A 95 8.20 11.90 -10.78
N LEU A 96 6.90 12.12 -10.98
CA LEU A 96 5.93 12.20 -9.90
C LEU A 96 5.84 10.87 -9.14
N VAL A 97 5.74 9.76 -9.88
CA VAL A 97 5.70 8.40 -9.29
C VAL A 97 6.99 8.11 -8.51
N VAL A 98 8.14 8.41 -9.09
CA VAL A 98 9.44 8.23 -8.44
C VAL A 98 9.56 9.09 -7.19
N GLN A 99 9.07 10.34 -7.18
CA GLN A 99 9.08 11.18 -5.99
C GLN A 99 8.20 10.63 -4.87
N VAL A 100 7.02 10.09 -5.21
CA VAL A 100 6.13 9.43 -4.24
C VAL A 100 6.81 8.20 -3.66
N LEU A 101 7.35 7.34 -4.51
CA LEU A 101 8.10 6.14 -4.12
C LEU A 101 9.31 6.48 -3.24
N LYS A 102 10.11 7.49 -3.61
CA LYS A 102 11.27 7.94 -2.82
C LYS A 102 10.87 8.38 -1.42
N ARG A 103 9.78 9.14 -1.26
CA ARG A 103 9.30 9.53 0.07
C ARG A 103 8.90 8.33 0.92
N VAL A 104 8.20 7.36 0.31
CA VAL A 104 7.81 6.12 1.00
C VAL A 104 9.06 5.31 1.35
N GLY A 105 9.98 5.13 0.40
CA GLY A 105 11.22 4.38 0.57
C GLY A 105 12.15 4.96 1.62
N VAL A 106 12.35 6.29 1.65
CA VAL A 106 13.17 6.96 2.70
C VAL A 106 12.56 6.75 4.08
N ARG A 107 11.23 6.80 4.21
CA ARG A 107 10.54 6.56 5.49
C ARG A 107 10.69 5.11 5.96
N VAL A 108 10.66 4.15 5.05
CA VAL A 108 10.86 2.74 5.37
C VAL A 108 12.33 2.48 5.70
N ALA A 109 13.27 2.97 4.89
CA ALA A 109 14.70 2.79 5.10
C ALA A 109 15.19 3.43 6.42
N ALA A 110 14.69 4.61 6.78
CA ALA A 110 14.99 5.24 8.07
C ALA A 110 14.51 4.42 9.27
N LYS A 111 13.54 3.50 9.07
CA LYS A 111 13.00 2.61 10.10
C LYS A 111 13.58 1.18 10.03
N SER A 112 14.42 0.86 9.05
CA SER A 112 14.91 -0.51 8.83
C SER A 112 16.44 -0.57 8.91
N VAL A 113 16.96 -1.24 9.94
CA VAL A 113 18.39 -1.57 10.10
C VAL A 113 18.55 -3.06 9.82
N ALA A 114 18.64 -3.48 8.55
CA ALA A 114 18.75 -4.91 8.22
C ALA A 114 19.88 -5.18 7.22
N LYS A 115 20.78 -6.07 7.63
CA LYS A 115 21.92 -6.55 6.86
C LYS A 115 21.44 -7.26 5.59
N PHE A 116 22.05 -6.91 4.48
CA PHE A 116 21.74 -7.41 3.14
C PHE A 116 22.15 -8.90 3.04
N VAL A 117 21.18 -9.82 3.11
CA VAL A 117 21.40 -11.23 2.80
C VAL A 117 20.82 -11.52 1.41
N PRO A 118 21.65 -11.82 0.39
CA PRO A 118 21.23 -11.88 -1.02
C PRO A 118 20.14 -12.92 -1.35
N PHE A 119 19.91 -13.93 -0.49
CA PHE A 119 18.87 -14.95 -0.71
C PHE A 119 17.60 -14.75 0.15
N ALA A 120 17.70 -14.17 1.35
CA ALA A 120 16.52 -13.73 2.12
C ALA A 120 15.90 -12.43 1.55
N GLY A 121 16.67 -11.69 0.73
CA GLY A 121 16.27 -10.42 0.15
C GLY A 121 15.12 -10.48 -0.84
N GLN A 122 14.91 -11.61 -1.55
CA GLN A 122 13.85 -11.68 -2.56
C GLN A 122 12.44 -11.69 -1.95
N GLY A 123 12.23 -12.44 -0.86
CA GLY A 123 10.95 -12.43 -0.14
C GLY A 123 10.65 -11.07 0.48
N LEU A 124 11.67 -10.43 1.08
CA LEU A 124 11.55 -9.08 1.63
C LEU A 124 11.28 -8.05 0.52
N ALA A 125 11.98 -8.11 -0.60
CA ALA A 125 11.80 -7.22 -1.75
C ALA A 125 10.38 -7.36 -2.33
N ALA A 126 9.89 -8.59 -2.51
CA ALA A 126 8.54 -8.87 -2.96
C ALA A 126 7.49 -8.29 -1.99
N ALA A 127 7.68 -8.48 -0.68
CA ALA A 127 6.79 -7.94 0.35
C ALA A 127 6.79 -6.40 0.37
N LEU A 128 7.96 -5.78 0.23
CA LEU A 128 8.10 -4.32 0.14
C LEU A 128 7.43 -3.77 -1.12
N SER A 129 7.65 -4.40 -2.27
CA SER A 129 7.01 -4.04 -3.54
C SER A 129 5.48 -4.14 -3.45
N PHE A 130 4.95 -5.26 -2.97
CA PHE A 130 3.52 -5.45 -2.72
C PHE A 130 2.96 -4.34 -1.81
N THR A 131 3.63 -4.08 -0.69
CA THR A 131 3.15 -3.15 0.34
C THR A 131 3.22 -1.72 -0.15
N ALA A 132 4.29 -1.32 -0.84
CA ALA A 132 4.43 0.01 -1.43
C ALA A 132 3.34 0.27 -2.47
N MET A 133 3.11 -0.69 -3.39
CA MET A 133 2.06 -0.60 -4.39
C MET A 133 0.67 -0.48 -3.74
N ARG A 134 0.40 -1.31 -2.73
CA ARG A 134 -0.87 -1.30 -2.01
C ARG A 134 -1.07 0.00 -1.24
N TYR A 135 -0.04 0.50 -0.56
CA TYR A 135 -0.10 1.73 0.21
C TYR A 135 -0.37 2.94 -0.69
N VAL A 136 0.43 3.11 -1.75
CA VAL A 136 0.27 4.25 -2.69
C VAL A 136 -1.08 4.19 -3.39
N GLY A 137 -1.47 3.01 -3.89
CA GLY A 137 -2.76 2.83 -4.56
C GLY A 137 -3.96 3.06 -3.63
N SER A 138 -3.91 2.53 -2.41
CA SER A 138 -5.02 2.70 -1.45
C SER A 138 -5.16 4.14 -0.99
N LYS A 139 -4.04 4.81 -0.67
CA LYS A 139 -4.05 6.23 -0.31
C LYS A 139 -4.67 7.07 -1.42
N HIS A 140 -4.27 6.82 -2.67
CA HIS A 140 -4.82 7.54 -3.82
C HIS A 140 -6.31 7.27 -4.04
N ILE A 141 -6.78 6.03 -3.78
CA ILE A 141 -8.21 5.72 -3.79
C ILE A 141 -8.95 6.52 -2.73
N ASP A 142 -8.41 6.59 -1.51
CA ASP A 142 -9.05 7.30 -0.40
C ASP A 142 -9.08 8.82 -0.66
N ASP A 143 -8.02 9.41 -1.22
CA ASP A 143 -8.00 10.81 -1.64
C ASP A 143 -9.09 11.08 -2.72
N CYS A 144 -9.18 10.23 -3.75
CA CYS A 144 -10.20 10.36 -4.81
C CYS A 144 -11.62 10.18 -4.28
N TYR A 145 -11.81 9.23 -3.36
CA TYR A 145 -13.09 8.97 -2.71
C TYR A 145 -13.55 10.19 -1.93
N GLU A 146 -12.66 10.78 -1.13
CA GLU A 146 -12.97 11.97 -0.32
C GLU A 146 -13.33 13.18 -1.19
N VAL A 147 -12.64 13.40 -2.31
CA VAL A 147 -13.01 14.45 -3.28
C VAL A 147 -14.45 14.25 -3.76
N VAL A 148 -14.79 13.06 -4.25
CA VAL A 148 -16.13 12.80 -4.81
C VAL A 148 -17.20 12.79 -3.72
N LYS A 149 -16.89 12.29 -2.52
CA LYS A 149 -17.80 12.32 -1.36
C LYS A 149 -18.22 13.76 -1.06
N ARG A 150 -17.25 14.69 -0.96
CA ARG A 150 -17.53 16.11 -0.71
C ARG A 150 -18.36 16.76 -1.82
N MET A 151 -18.17 16.34 -3.08
CA MET A 151 -19.00 16.81 -4.19
C MET A 151 -20.46 16.35 -4.04
N ILE A 152 -20.68 15.09 -3.67
CA ILE A 152 -22.02 14.53 -3.43
C ILE A 152 -22.67 15.23 -2.24
N GLU A 153 -21.94 15.36 -1.12
CA GLU A 153 -22.42 16.02 0.10
C GLU A 153 -22.78 17.49 -0.14
N GLN A 154 -21.98 18.25 -0.89
CA GLN A 154 -22.32 19.64 -1.24
C GLN A 154 -23.55 19.74 -2.14
N ARG A 155 -23.71 18.82 -3.10
CA ARG A 155 -24.90 18.78 -3.95
C ARG A 155 -26.17 18.45 -3.16
N ASP A 156 -26.03 17.55 -2.19
CA ASP A 156 -27.15 17.04 -1.38
C ASP A 156 -27.36 17.88 -0.09
N GLY A 157 -26.57 18.93 0.15
CA GLY A 157 -26.68 19.85 1.30
C GLY A 157 -26.29 19.26 2.65
N LEU A 158 -25.58 18.11 2.67
CA LEU A 158 -25.15 17.43 3.89
C LEU A 158 -23.79 17.98 4.36
N PRO A 159 -23.63 18.37 5.63
CA PRO A 159 -22.33 18.81 6.15
C PRO A 159 -21.37 17.62 6.17
N GLY A 160 -20.28 17.73 5.41
CA GLY A 160 -19.29 16.66 5.27
C GLY A 160 -18.67 16.23 6.60
N GLU A 161 -18.62 14.93 6.81
CA GLU A 161 -18.08 14.29 8.02
C GLU A 161 -16.59 14.64 8.19
N PRO A 162 -16.13 15.08 9.39
CA PRO A 162 -14.80 15.67 9.53
C PRO A 162 -13.67 14.66 9.34
N ALA A 163 -12.62 15.11 8.64
CA ALA A 163 -11.38 14.40 8.32
C ALA A 163 -10.65 13.77 9.54
N GLN A 164 -11.04 14.12 10.75
CA GLN A 164 -10.48 13.59 12.00
C GLN A 164 -10.89 12.13 12.23
N ALA A 165 -12.13 11.74 11.90
CA ALA A 165 -12.60 10.36 12.04
C ALA A 165 -11.83 9.40 11.12
N VAL A 166 -11.36 9.87 9.96
CA VAL A 166 -10.59 9.04 9.00
C VAL A 166 -9.16 8.81 9.46
N LEU A 167 -8.55 9.79 10.13
CA LEU A 167 -7.21 9.65 10.71
C LEU A 167 -7.23 8.69 11.91
N GLU A 168 -8.23 8.82 12.79
CA GLU A 168 -8.38 7.94 13.95
C GLU A 168 -8.59 6.47 13.54
N ASN A 169 -9.36 6.23 12.46
CA ASN A 169 -9.54 4.89 11.89
C ASN A 169 -8.28 4.35 11.18
N ALA A 170 -7.43 5.22 10.64
CA ALA A 170 -6.18 4.83 10.00
C ALA A 170 -5.11 4.50 11.05
N ASP A 171 -5.05 5.28 12.13
CA ASP A 171 -4.17 5.04 13.27
C ASP A 171 -4.57 3.73 13.99
N PHE A 172 -5.87 3.51 14.22
CA PHE A 172 -6.39 2.25 14.80
C PHE A 172 -6.02 1.02 13.95
N LYS A 173 -5.97 1.16 12.61
CA LYS A 173 -5.64 0.07 11.70
C LYS A 173 -4.13 -0.17 11.55
N LEU A 174 -3.30 0.86 11.70
CA LEU A 174 -1.85 0.70 11.82
C LEU A 174 -1.49 0.02 13.14
N ASP A 175 -2.13 0.41 14.24
CA ASP A 175 -1.94 -0.21 15.56
C ASP A 175 -2.31 -1.70 15.56
N SER A 176 -3.43 -2.04 14.91
CA SER A 176 -3.87 -3.44 14.72
C SER A 176 -2.90 -4.28 13.87
N MET A 177 -2.14 -3.65 12.97
CA MET A 177 -1.17 -4.33 12.11
C MET A 177 0.21 -4.48 12.78
N ASP A 178 0.59 -3.58 13.68
CA ASP A 178 1.79 -3.71 14.50
C ASP A 178 1.59 -4.77 15.60
N GLN A 179 0.41 -4.85 16.22
CA GLN A 179 0.02 -5.92 17.17
C GLN A 179 0.07 -7.33 16.53
N LEU A 180 -0.24 -7.44 15.24
CA LEU A 180 -0.15 -8.71 14.49
C LEU A 180 1.30 -9.09 14.15
N LYS A 181 2.20 -8.12 14.03
CA LYS A 181 3.63 -8.38 13.84
C LYS A 181 4.29 -8.84 15.14
N GLU A 182 3.97 -8.21 16.26
CA GLU A 182 4.51 -8.56 17.57
C GLU A 182 4.15 -10.02 17.93
N LYS A 183 2.88 -10.41 17.73
CA LYS A 183 2.40 -11.79 17.96
C LYS A 183 2.97 -12.83 16.99
N SER A 184 3.48 -12.40 15.83
CA SER A 184 4.08 -13.29 14.83
C SER A 184 5.60 -13.43 15.02
N GLN A 185 6.25 -12.46 15.66
CA GLN A 185 7.67 -12.54 16.05
C GLN A 185 7.86 -13.44 17.27
N ASP A 186 6.97 -13.35 18.26
CA ASP A 186 6.97 -14.20 19.46
C ASP A 186 6.79 -15.69 19.11
N LYS A 187 6.05 -15.98 18.04
CA LYS A 187 5.83 -17.36 17.57
C LYS A 187 7.03 -17.94 16.81
N MET A 188 7.97 -17.10 16.36
CA MET A 188 9.17 -17.52 15.65
C MET A 188 10.36 -17.78 16.58
N GLU A 189 10.36 -17.20 17.79
CA GLU A 189 11.37 -17.50 18.83
C GLU A 189 11.10 -18.81 19.58
N LEU A 190 9.86 -19.33 19.59
CA LEU A 190 9.51 -20.60 20.24
C LEU A 190 9.81 -21.86 19.41
N GLU A 191 10.04 -21.73 18.10
CA GLU A 191 10.38 -22.87 17.23
C GLU A 191 11.89 -23.14 17.10
N ASP A 192 12.75 -22.22 17.56
CA ASP A 192 14.22 -22.40 17.54
C ASP A 192 14.75 -23.15 18.78
N GLU A 193 14.01 -23.16 19.90
CA GLU A 193 14.42 -23.88 21.12
C GLU A 193 14.20 -25.41 21.04
N SER A 194 13.40 -25.90 20.09
CA SER A 194 13.15 -27.35 19.93
C SER A 194 14.18 -28.07 19.03
N ALA A 195 15.05 -27.34 18.33
CA ALA A 195 16.03 -27.95 17.42
C ALA A 195 17.42 -28.20 18.07
N GLY A 196 17.63 -27.78 19.31
CA GLY A 196 18.94 -27.79 19.98
C GLY A 196 19.28 -29.02 20.83
N LYS A 197 18.57 -30.16 20.72
CA LYS A 197 18.81 -31.31 21.62
C LYS A 197 18.96 -32.65 20.90
N THR A 198 19.96 -32.76 20.03
CA THR A 198 20.44 -34.06 19.52
C THR A 198 21.95 -34.04 19.23
N GLU A 199 22.76 -33.50 20.15
CA GLU A 199 24.17 -33.88 20.23
C GLU A 199 24.53 -33.96 21.70
N ASP A 200 24.58 -35.19 22.23
CA ASP A 200 25.53 -35.67 23.23
C ASP A 200 24.94 -36.88 23.98
N LYS A 201 25.33 -38.08 23.54
CA LYS A 201 25.54 -39.27 24.39
C LYS A 201 26.00 -40.45 23.55
N SER A 202 27.31 -40.50 23.31
CA SER A 202 27.98 -41.77 23.03
C SER A 202 29.35 -41.73 23.67
N GLU A 203 29.40 -41.94 24.99
CA GLU A 203 30.57 -42.49 25.65
C GLU A 203 30.19 -43.07 27.02
N ASP A 204 30.39 -44.38 27.12
CA ASP A 204 30.91 -45.13 28.26
C ASP A 204 30.10 -45.21 29.57
N LYS A 205 29.47 -46.37 29.79
CA LYS A 205 29.82 -47.30 30.89
C LYS A 205 28.85 -48.47 30.94
N SER A 206 29.35 -49.65 30.59
CA SER A 206 28.79 -50.93 31.03
C SER A 206 29.91 -51.76 31.62
N GLU A 207 30.19 -51.53 32.90
CA GLU A 207 30.74 -52.56 33.76
C GLU A 207 29.92 -52.66 35.04
N ASP A 208 29.53 -53.90 35.30
CA ASP A 208 29.27 -54.54 36.58
C ASP A 208 27.86 -54.44 37.20
N THR A 209 27.12 -55.56 37.18
CA THR A 209 26.99 -56.48 38.34
C THR A 209 25.75 -57.40 38.26
N MET A 210 25.98 -58.69 38.56
CA MET A 210 25.04 -59.75 38.99
C MET A 210 24.13 -60.44 37.94
N LEU A 211 24.58 -61.57 37.37
CA LEU A 211 24.43 -62.96 37.89
C LEU A 211 24.80 -63.98 36.82
#